data_AF-A0A7C2BRL2-F1
#
_entry.id   AF-A0A7C2BRL2-F1
#
_cell.length_a   1.000
_cell.length_b   1.000
_cell.length_c   1.000
_cell.angle_alpha   90.00
_cell.angle_beta   90.00
_cell.angle_gamma   90.00
#
_symmetry.space_group_name_H-M   'P 1'
#
loop_
_entity.id
_entity.type
_entity.pdbx_description
1 polymer ?
#
loop_
_entity_poly.entity_id
_entity_poly.type
_entity_poly.pdbx_seq_one_letter_code
_entity_poly.pdbx_strand_id
1 'polypeptide(L)' 'MRYMAIDFGDKRTGLAVCDADETIASPLSVLVGQGALAGFSRKDSTGQIAFSQPG' A
#
# COMPACT_ATOMS: atom_id res chain seq x y z
N MET A 1 8.00 9.08 -11.38
CA MET A 1 7.28 8.96 -10.09
C MET A 1 6.39 7.73 -10.17
N ARG A 2 6.07 7.06 -9.06
CA ARG A 2 5.08 5.96 -9.08
C ARG A 2 3.87 6.38 -8.27
N TYR A 3 2.68 6.25 -8.84
CA TYR A 3 1.42 6.55 -8.15
C TYR A 3 0.84 5.29 -7.55
N MET A 4 0.30 5.41 -6.34
CA MET A 4 -0.44 4.36 -5.67
C MET A 4 -1.90 4.78 -5.55
N ALA A 5 -2.80 3.92 -6.03
CA ALA A 5 -4.23 4.08 -5.83
C ALA A 5 -4.67 3.32 -4.58
N ILE A 6 -5.57 3.95 -3.80
CA ILE A 6 -6.15 3.40 -2.58
C ILE A 6 -7.66 3.35 -2.75
N ASP A 7 -8.23 2.15 -2.77
CA ASP A 7 -9.67 1.91 -2.75
C ASP A 7 -10.11 1.61 -1.31
N PHE A 8 -10.66 2.60 -0.61
CA PHE A 8 -10.98 2.52 0.81
C PHE A 8 -12.43 2.08 1.04
N GLY A 9 -12.61 0.90 1.64
CA GLY A 9 -13.92 0.40 2.06
C GLY A 9 -13.93 -0.15 3.49
N ASP A 10 -15.12 -0.27 4.08
CA ASP A 10 -15.30 -0.60 5.49
C ASP A 10 -14.68 -1.94 5.93
N LYS A 11 -14.63 -2.92 5.02
CA LYS A 11 -14.11 -4.27 5.30
C LYS A 11 -12.68 -4.48 4.79
N ARG A 12 -12.31 -3.76 3.73
CA ARG A 12 -11.06 -3.98 3.00
C ARG A 12 -10.58 -2.71 2.32
N THR A 13 -9.27 -2.60 2.17
CA THR A 13 -8.63 -1.55 1.38
C THR A 13 -7.84 -2.18 0.25
N GLY A 14 -8.17 -1.83 -0.99
CA GLY A 14 -7.43 -2.25 -2.18
C GLY A 14 -6.26 -1.31 -2.46
N LEU A 15 -5.10 -1.88 -2.80
CA LEU A 15 -3.92 -1.14 -3.24
C LEU A 15 -3.60 -1.51 -4.69
N ALA A 16 -3.34 -0.51 -5.52
CA ALA A 16 -2.86 -0.68 -6.89
C ALA A 16 -1.72 0.29 -7.16
N VAL A 17 -0.81 -0.09 -8.07
CA VAL A 17 0.30 0.75 -8.51
C VAL A 17 0.17 1.06 -9.98
N CYS A 18 0.42 2.31 -10.34
CA CYS A 18 0.48 2.72 -11.74
C CYS A 18 1.90 2.61 -12.29
N ASP A 19 1.98 2.38 -13.60
CA ASP A 19 3.20 2.53 -14.37
C ASP A 19 3.67 4.00 -14.42
N ALA A 20 4.87 4.21 -14.94
CA ALA A 20 5.48 5.53 -14.99
C ALA A 20 4.75 6.51 -15.94
N ASP A 21 4.07 5.96 -16.95
CA ASP A 21 3.32 6.71 -17.96
C ASP A 21 1.85 6.92 -17.57
N GLU A 22 1.46 6.59 -16.33
CA GLU A 22 0.12 6.80 -15.77
C GLU A 22 -1.02 6.17 -16.60
N THR A 23 -0.69 5.14 -17.38
CA THR A 23 -1.61 4.54 -18.36
C THR A 23 -2.21 3.24 -17.85
N ILE A 24 -1.47 2.48 -17.03
CA ILE A 24 -1.88 1.17 -16.54
C ILE A 24 -1.78 1.13 -15.02
N ALA A 25 -2.91 0.84 -14.36
CA ALA A 25 -2.94 0.49 -12.95
C ALA A 25 -3.01 -1.04 -12.80
N SER A 26 -2.05 -1.61 -12.05
CA SER A 26 -2.04 -3.03 -11.72
C SER A 26 -2.36 -3.25 -10.24
N PRO A 27 -3.20 -4.24 -9.90
CA PRO A 27 -3.48 -4.57 -8.50
C PRO A 27 -2.20 -5.00 -7.78
N LEU A 28 -2.01 -4.51 -6.56
CA LEU A 28 -0.85 -4.82 -5.71
C LEU A 28 -1.24 -5.74 -4.56
N SER A 29 -2.21 -5.36 -3.75
CA SER A 29 -2.68 -6.18 -2.61
C SER A 29 -4.06 -5.72 -2.11
N VAL A 30 -4.66 -6.52 -1.24
CA VAL A 30 -5.87 -6.17 -0.50
C VAL A 30 -5.58 -6.31 0.99
N LEU A 31 -5.76 -5.24 1.74
CA LEU A 31 -5.66 -5.22 3.18
C LEU A 31 -7.04 -5.46 3.80
N VAL A 32 -7.14 -6.38 4.76
CA VAL A 32 -8.40 -6.74 5.41
C VAL A 32 -8.42 -6.22 6.84
N GLY A 33 -9.51 -5.55 7.21
CA GLY A 33 -9.66 -4.91 8.52
C GLY A 33 -8.99 -3.53 8.62
N GLN A 34 -9.58 -2.66 9.45
CA GLN A 34 -9.24 -1.23 9.52
C GLN A 34 -7.83 -0.94 10.05
N GLY A 35 -7.22 -1.85 10.82
CA GLY A 35 -5.87 -1.68 11.37
C GLY A 35 -4.72 -2.05 10.43
N ALA A 36 -5.00 -2.74 9.32
CA ALA A 36 -3.96 -3.27 8.43
C ALA A 36 -3.19 -2.17 7.69
N LEU A 37 -3.82 -1.01 7.44
CA LEU A 37 -3.16 0.14 6.81
C LEU A 37 -2.05 0.72 7.71
N ALA A 38 -2.32 0.83 9.02
CA ALA A 38 -1.36 1.36 9.98
C ALA A 38 -0.21 0.36 10.25
N GLY A 39 -0.48 -0.94 10.19
CA GLY A 39 0.50 -2.00 10.44
C GLY A 39 1.62 -2.11 9.40
N PHE A 40 1.43 -1.55 8.19
CA PHE A 40 2.47 -1.55 7.15
C PHE A 40 3.60 -0.55 7.40
N SER A 41 3.42 0.36 8.36
CA SER A 41 4.40 1.38 8.69
C SER A 41 5.37 0.88 9.76
N ARG A 42 6.38 0.08 9.38
CA ARG A 42 7.48 -0.24 10.29
C ARG A 42 8.53 0.84 10.17
N LYS A 43 8.87 1.55 11.25
CA LYS A 43 10.01 2.48 11.21
C LYS A 43 11.32 1.70 11.15
N ASP A 44 12.21 2.05 10.23
CA ASP A 44 13.59 1.56 10.25
C ASP A 44 14.37 2.17 11.42
N SER A 45 15.63 1.76 11.57
CA SER A 45 16.52 2.25 12.62
C SER A 45 16.81 3.77 12.55
N THR A 46 16.44 4.43 11.44
CA THR A 46 16.55 5.88 11.25
C THR A 46 15.24 6.62 11.50
N GLY A 47 14.15 5.89 11.78
CA GLY A 47 12.83 6.44 12.02
C GLY A 47 11.99 6.65 10.74
N GLN A 48 12.48 6.25 9.57
CA GLN A 48 11.75 6.34 8.30
C GLN A 48 10.80 5.16 8.15
N ILE A 49 9.65 5.38 7.52
CA ILE A 49 8.68 4.31 7.23
C ILE A 49 9.29 3.36 6.20
N ALA A 50 9.58 2.14 6.63
CA ALA A 50 10.03 1.03 5.82
C ALA A 50 8.86 0.07 5.54
N PHE A 51 8.61 -0.15 4.25
CA PHE A 51 7.64 -1.13 3.77
C PHE A 51 8.33 -2.50 3.71
N SER A 52 8.21 -3.32 4.75
CA SER A 52 8.67 -4.71 4.68
C SER A 52 7.59 -5.57 4.02
N GLN A 53 7.93 -6.35 3.01
CA GLN A 53 7.01 -7.36 2.52
C GLN A 53 6.77 -8.41 3.61
N PRO A 54 5.52 -8.85 3.85
CA PRO A 54 5.26 -9.99 4.71
C PRO A 54 5.89 -11.23 4.07
N GLY A 55 6.68 -11.97 4.86
CA GLY A 55 7.26 -13.26 4.47
C GLY A 55 6.27 -14.40 4.54
#